data_AF-A0A246PUU6-F1
#
_entry.id   AF-A0A246PUU6-F1
#
_cell.length_a   1.000
_cell.length_b   1.000
_cell.length_c   1.000
_cell.angle_alpha   90.00
_cell.angle_beta   90.00
_cell.angle_gamma   90.00
#
_symmetry.space_group_name_H-M   'P 1'
#
loop_
_entity.id
_entity.type
_entity.pdbx_description
1 polymer ?
#
loop_
_entity_poly.entity_id
_entity_poly.type
_entity_poly.pdbx_seq_one_letter_code
_entity_poly.pdbx_strand_id
1 'polypeptide(L)'
;MITNPIAFEKDKLIRDIYSKQKGIAALLLKHKYRPEIAHLIYKWHSHKNFFIQNAAVTNIPLDELRERHKQVTQLLEQVELYTIQ
;
A
#
# COMPACT_ATOMS: atom_id res chain seq x y z
N MET A 1 -20.39 5.16 -14.92
CA MET A 1 -19.11 5.53 -15.57
C MET A 1 -18.63 6.81 -14.90
N ILE A 2 -17.43 6.84 -14.32
CA ILE A 2 -16.90 8.08 -13.72
C ILE A 2 -16.50 8.98 -14.89
N THR A 3 -17.15 10.14 -15.02
CA THR A 3 -16.90 11.10 -16.12
C THR A 3 -15.87 12.17 -15.74
N ASN A 4 -15.54 12.31 -14.45
CA ASN A 4 -14.50 13.21 -13.98
C ASN A 4 -13.13 12.50 -14.02
N PRO A 5 -12.17 12.97 -14.84
CA PRO A 5 -10.86 12.33 -14.98
C PRO A 5 -10.09 12.21 -13.66
N ILE A 6 -10.17 13.22 -12.79
CA ILE A 6 -9.49 13.23 -11.49
C ILE A 6 -10.12 12.17 -10.57
N ALA A 7 -11.45 12.11 -10.51
CA ALA A 7 -12.13 11.11 -9.69
C ALA A 7 -11.83 9.68 -10.16
N PHE A 8 -11.72 9.47 -11.47
CA PHE A 8 -11.33 8.20 -12.07
C PHE A 8 -9.89 7.80 -11.69
N GLU A 9 -8.94 8.74 -11.79
CA GLU A 9 -7.55 8.49 -11.42
C GLU A 9 -7.40 8.16 -9.93
N LYS A 10 -8.12 8.89 -9.06
CA LYS A 10 -8.11 8.63 -7.62
C LYS A 10 -8.65 7.23 -7.31
N ASP A 11 -9.78 6.83 -7.88
CA ASP A 11 -10.35 5.49 -7.68
C ASP A 11 -9.35 4.40 -8.14
N LYS A 12 -8.71 4.59 -9.30
CA LYS A 12 -7.67 3.68 -9.79
C LYS A 12 -6.50 3.56 -8.82
N LEU A 13 -5.96 4.68 -8.34
CA LEU A 13 -4.83 4.69 -7.39
C LEU A 13 -5.19 4.02 -6.07
N ILE A 14 -6.38 4.30 -5.53
CA ILE A 14 -6.85 3.71 -4.28
C ILE A 14 -6.95 2.17 -4.42
N ARG A 15 -7.54 1.67 -5.51
CA ARG A 15 -7.63 0.23 -5.78
C ARG A 15 -6.25 -0.41 -5.90
N ASP A 16 -5.35 0.24 -6.63
CA ASP A 16 -3.97 -0.23 -6.79
C ASP A 16 -3.22 -0.32 -5.46
N ILE A 17 -3.35 0.70 -4.60
CA ILE A 17 -2.73 0.72 -3.27
C ILE A 17 -3.25 -0.46 -2.44
N TYR A 18 -4.56 -0.66 -2.40
CA TYR A 18 -5.14 -1.79 -1.65
C TYR A 18 -4.69 -3.14 -2.19
N SER A 19 -4.59 -3.29 -3.51
CA SER A 19 -4.06 -4.52 -4.12
C SER A 19 -2.62 -4.80 -3.68
N LYS A 20 -1.75 -3.79 -3.71
CA LYS A 20 -0.35 -3.92 -3.27
C LYS A 20 -0.23 -4.19 -1.77
N GLN A 21 -1.05 -3.54 -0.94
CA GLN A 21 -1.11 -3.82 0.50
C GLN A 21 -1.51 -5.28 0.81
N LYS A 22 -2.40 -5.87 0.00
CA LYS A 22 -2.73 -7.30 0.08
C LYS A 22 -1.55 -8.17 -0.34
N GLY A 23 -0.82 -7.81 -1.40
CA GLY A 23 0.40 -8.50 -1.82
C GLY A 23 1.46 -8.52 -0.73
N ILE A 24 1.75 -7.36 -0.13
CA ILE A 24 2.69 -7.23 1.00
C ILE A 24 2.25 -8.13 2.16
N ALA A 25 0.97 -8.09 2.53
CA ALA A 25 0.45 -8.92 3.62
C ALA A 25 0.63 -10.41 3.32
N ALA A 26 0.33 -10.86 2.10
CA ALA A 26 0.47 -12.24 1.70
C ALA A 26 1.91 -12.74 1.77
N LEU A 27 2.89 -11.89 1.44
CA LEU A 27 4.31 -12.20 1.54
C LEU A 27 4.74 -12.22 3.02
N LEU A 28 4.48 -11.16 3.78
CA LEU A 28 4.92 -11.06 5.18
C LEU A 28 4.31 -12.14 6.08
N LEU A 29 3.03 -12.50 5.88
CA LEU A 29 2.35 -13.53 6.68
C LEU A 29 2.88 -14.94 6.41
N LYS A 30 3.43 -15.21 5.21
CA LYS A 30 4.06 -16.49 4.88
C LYS A 30 5.38 -16.70 5.61
N HIS A 31 6.14 -15.63 5.87
CA HIS A 31 7.49 -15.70 6.45
C HIS A 31 7.52 -15.36 7.95
N LYS A 32 6.61 -15.95 8.74
CA LYS A 32 6.42 -15.68 10.18
C LYS A 32 7.71 -15.26 10.90
N TYR A 33 7.72 -13.98 11.32
CA TYR A 33 8.65 -13.38 12.29
C TYR A 33 10.15 -13.68 12.07
N ARG A 34 10.67 -13.24 10.92
CA ARG A 34 12.10 -12.99 10.75
C ARG A 34 12.46 -11.60 11.30
N PRO A 35 13.40 -11.47 12.26
CA PRO A 35 13.85 -10.16 12.74
C PRO A 35 14.29 -9.23 11.61
N GLU A 36 14.85 -9.80 10.54
CA GLU A 36 15.32 -9.09 9.36
C GLU A 36 14.20 -8.39 8.60
N ILE A 37 12.95 -8.89 8.67
CA ILE A 37 11.78 -8.30 8.00
C ILE A 37 10.86 -7.54 8.96
N ALA A 38 11.18 -7.48 10.26
CA ALA A 38 10.34 -6.81 11.26
C ALA A 38 10.09 -5.33 10.92
N HIS A 39 11.12 -4.64 10.42
CA HIS A 39 10.99 -3.25 9.98
C HIS A 39 10.02 -3.08 8.79
N LEU A 40 9.95 -4.07 7.88
CA LEU A 40 9.02 -4.07 6.75
C LEU A 40 7.57 -4.29 7.23
N ILE A 41 7.38 -5.16 8.23
CA ILE A 41 6.08 -5.37 8.90
C ILE A 41 5.59 -4.06 9.52
N TYR A 42 6.44 -3.35 10.27
CA TYR A 42 6.07 -2.05 10.85
C TYR A 42 5.71 -1.02 9.77
N LYS A 43 6.51 -0.95 8.69
CA LYS A 43 6.24 -0.03 7.58
C LYS A 43 4.92 -0.35 6.87
N TRP A 44 4.63 -1.63 6.63
CA TRP A 44 3.34 -2.07 6.09
C TRP A 44 2.17 -1.68 7.00
N HIS A 45 2.28 -1.94 8.31
CA HIS A 45 1.25 -1.54 9.27
C HIS A 45 1.00 -0.04 9.29
N SER A 46 2.05 0.79 9.21
CA SER A 46 1.93 2.25 9.12
C SER A 46 1.11 2.67 7.89
N HIS A 47 1.43 2.13 6.71
CA HIS A 47 0.66 2.41 5.50
C HIS A 47 -0.80 1.94 5.63
N LYS A 48 -1.04 0.73 6.15
CA LYS A 48 -2.40 0.22 6.36
C LYS A 48 -3.19 1.12 7.31
N ASN A 49 -2.58 1.54 8.42
CA ASN A 49 -3.23 2.38 9.43
C ASN A 49 -3.61 3.75 8.88
N PHE A 50 -2.76 4.35 8.03
CA PHE A 50 -3.10 5.59 7.34
C PHE A 50 -4.43 5.48 6.60
N PHE A 51 -4.66 4.41 5.83
CA PHE A 51 -5.91 4.23 5.09
C PHE A 51 -7.11 3.90 5.98
N ILE A 52 -6.90 3.18 7.08
CA ILE A 52 -7.97 2.87 8.06
C ILE A 52 -8.43 4.15 8.78
N GLN A 53 -7.49 5.01 9.17
CA GLN A 53 -7.80 6.25 9.88
C GLN A 53 -8.45 7.30 8.96
N ASN A 54 -8.24 7.19 7.65
CA ASN A 54 -8.83 8.07 6.66
C ASN A 54 -10.08 7.43 6.02
N ALA A 55 -11.19 7.38 6.78
CA ALA A 55 -12.45 6.80 6.33
C ALA A 55 -12.99 7.43 5.02
N ALA A 56 -12.74 8.72 4.81
CA ALA A 56 -13.03 9.43 3.57
C ALA A 56 -11.80 9.48 2.64
N VAL A 57 -11.23 8.31 2.29
CA VAL A 57 -10.01 8.21 1.47
C VAL A 57 -10.13 8.94 0.12
N THR A 58 -11.35 9.09 -0.39
CA THR A 58 -11.67 9.84 -1.62
C THR A 58 -11.43 11.35 -1.49
N ASN A 59 -11.29 11.88 -0.27
CA ASN A 59 -10.98 13.28 -0.01
C ASN A 59 -9.47 13.56 0.04
N ILE A 60 -8.64 12.52 0.10
CA ILE A 60 -7.18 12.68 0.06
C ILE A 60 -6.78 13.33 -1.27
N PRO A 61 -5.91 14.35 -1.29
CA PRO A 61 -5.42 14.97 -2.52
C PRO A 61 -4.81 13.94 -3.49
N LEU A 62 -4.95 14.17 -4.80
CA LEU A 62 -4.43 13.24 -5.82
C LEU A 62 -2.91 13.05 -5.69
N ASP A 63 -2.16 14.11 -5.44
CA ASP A 63 -0.70 14.02 -5.31
C ASP A 63 -0.28 13.23 -4.07
N GLU A 64 -1.03 13.36 -2.97
CA GLU A 64 -0.81 12.52 -1.78
C GLU A 64 -1.11 11.05 -2.09
N LEU A 65 -2.18 10.75 -2.84
CA LEU A 65 -2.47 9.37 -3.28
C LEU A 65 -1.36 8.81 -4.19
N ARG A 66 -0.79 9.64 -5.09
CA ARG A 66 0.34 9.24 -5.95
C ARG A 66 1.59 8.93 -5.12
N GLU A 67 1.90 9.78 -4.15
CA GLU A 67 3.05 9.56 -3.25
C GLU A 67 2.84 8.30 -2.39
N ARG A 68 1.64 8.08 -1.85
CA ARG A 68 1.32 6.85 -1.12
C ARG A 68 1.41 5.62 -2.00
N HIS A 69 0.95 5.69 -3.25
CA HIS A 69 1.08 4.61 -4.23
C HIS A 69 2.54 4.26 -4.48
N LYS A 70 3.41 5.26 -4.68
CA LYS A 70 4.86 5.06 -4.81
C LYS A 70 5.46 4.38 -3.58
N GLN A 71 5.16 4.87 -2.39
CA GLN A 71 5.69 4.31 -1.13
C GLN A 71 5.28 2.84 -0.92
N VAL A 72 4.01 2.51 -1.17
CA VAL A 72 3.51 1.13 -1.04
C VAL A 72 4.08 0.23 -2.13
N THR A 73 4.30 0.74 -3.35
CA THR A 73 4.94 -0.01 -4.44
C THR A 73 6.39 -0.37 -4.08
N GLN A 74 7.17 0.61 -3.63
CA GLN A 74 8.55 0.37 -3.19
C GLN A 74 8.62 -0.61 -2.01
N LEU A 75 7.66 -0.55 -1.09
CA LEU A 75 7.60 -1.51 0.01
C LEU A 75 7.32 -2.94 -0.51
N LEU A 76 6.41 -3.10 -1.48
CA LEU A 76 6.14 -4.41 -2.08
C LEU A 76 7.39 -4.98 -2.73
N GLU A 77 8.09 -4.19 -3.55
CA GLU A 77 9.35 -4.60 -4.19
C GLU A 77 10.40 -5.03 -3.15
N GLN A 78 10.56 -4.28 -2.07
CA GLN A 78 11.45 -4.66 -0.97
C GLN A 78 11.02 -6.00 -0.36
N VAL A 79 9.75 -6.14 0.01
CA VAL A 79 9.25 -7.37 0.63
C VAL A 79 9.43 -8.57 -0.30
N GLU A 80 9.22 -8.42 -1.60
CA GLU A 80 9.48 -9.47 -2.60
C GLU A 80 10.95 -9.88 -2.59
N LEU A 81 11.89 -8.95 -2.62
CA LEU A 81 13.32 -9.25 -2.55
C LEU A 81 13.72 -10.03 -1.28
N TYR A 82 13.14 -9.68 -0.13
CA TYR A 82 13.45 -10.34 1.15
C TYR A 82 12.72 -11.68 1.36
N THR A 83 11.67 -11.98 0.58
CA THR A 83 10.85 -13.19 0.76
C THR A 83 11.06 -14.24 -0.33
N ILE A 84 11.79 -13.91 -1.41
CA ILE A 84 12.21 -14.87 -2.45
C ILE A 84 13.41 -15.74 -2.00
N GLN A 85 14.06 -15.42 -0.87
CA GLN A 85 15.11 -16.24 -0.22
C GLN A 85 14.56 -17.29 0.75
#